data_AF-A0A428QMU2-F1
#
_entry.id   AF-A0A428QMU2-F1
#
_cell.length_a   1.000
_cell.length_b   1.000
_cell.length_c   1.000
_cell.angle_alpha   90.00
_cell.angle_beta   90.00
_cell.angle_gamma   90.00
#
_symmetry.space_group_name_H-M   'P 1'
#
loop_
_entity.id
_entity.type
_entity.pdbx_description
1 polymer ?
#
loop_
_entity_poly.entity_id
_entity_poly.type
_entity_poly.pdbx_seq_one_letter_code
_entity_poly.pdbx_strand_id
1 'polypeptide(L)'
;MNSFPTKAEAEYAAKSFEQAARNWALGPVQFKRELTRRDAFFSVVYFVDTTEDRTLATAFFPNCPAKSRVVKVYPRAFTFTFREALVNIFCHELGHVLGLRHEFAAQREAYNPSVCWHFHNPESVMNYYNHPLEMAVHELDIVLTNALYDYEGERIQGFPIDVVSPTA
;
A
#
# COMPACT_ATOMS: atom_id res chain seq x y z
N MET A 1 -10.71 -12.51 -15.68
CA MET A 1 -9.44 -13.27 -15.59
C MET A 1 -8.45 -12.36 -14.88
N ASN A 2 -7.97 -12.73 -13.68
CA ASN A 2 -7.12 -11.87 -12.84
C ASN A 2 -5.65 -12.06 -13.21
N SER A 3 -5.31 -11.74 -14.45
CA SER A 3 -3.96 -11.82 -14.99
C SER A 3 -3.70 -10.57 -15.80
N PHE A 4 -2.47 -10.07 -15.75
CA PHE A 4 -2.05 -8.93 -16.56
C PHE A 4 -2.32 -9.19 -18.05
N PRO A 5 -2.69 -8.17 -18.83
CA PRO A 5 -3.01 -8.34 -20.26
C PRO A 5 -1.82 -8.89 -21.05
N THR A 6 -0.60 -8.52 -20.65
CA THR A 6 0.64 -9.00 -21.25
C THR A 6 1.68 -9.39 -20.20
N LYS A 7 2.62 -10.27 -20.58
CA LYS A 7 3.79 -10.59 -19.76
C LYS A 7 4.63 -9.35 -19.44
N ALA A 8 4.77 -8.43 -20.40
CA ALA A 8 5.52 -7.19 -20.24
C ALA A 8 4.90 -6.27 -19.17
N GLU A 9 3.57 -6.17 -19.10
CA GLU A 9 2.89 -5.42 -18.05
C GLU A 9 3.00 -6.10 -16.68
N ALA A 10 2.92 -7.44 -16.63
CA ALA A 10 3.17 -8.18 -15.41
C ALA A 10 4.59 -7.92 -14.87
N GLU A 11 5.59 -7.95 -15.74
CA GLU A 11 6.99 -7.69 -15.38
C GLU A 11 7.20 -6.23 -14.98
N TYR A 12 6.58 -5.28 -15.68
CA TYR A 12 6.65 -3.86 -15.33
C TYR A 12 6.02 -3.57 -13.97
N ALA A 13 4.84 -4.13 -13.70
CA ALA A 13 4.18 -4.00 -12.41
C ALA A 13 5.00 -4.65 -11.28
N ALA A 14 5.52 -5.86 -11.50
CA ALA A 14 6.36 -6.54 -10.52
C ALA A 14 7.63 -5.73 -10.19
N LYS A 15 8.35 -5.23 -11.20
CA LYS A 15 9.55 -4.39 -11.00
C LYS A 15 9.22 -3.08 -10.27
N SER A 16 8.09 -2.46 -10.61
CA SER A 16 7.64 -1.22 -9.96
C SER A 16 7.29 -1.46 -8.50
N PHE A 17 6.63 -2.57 -8.19
CA PHE A 17 6.27 -2.95 -6.83
C PHE A 17 7.52 -3.31 -5.99
N GLU A 18 8.47 -4.03 -6.58
CA GLU A 18 9.77 -4.31 -5.95
C GLU A 18 10.54 -3.01 -5.66
N GLN A 19 10.46 -2.00 -6.54
CA GLN A 19 11.06 -0.69 -6.28
C GLN A 19 10.33 0.07 -5.17
N ALA A 20 9.00 0.06 -5.16
CA ALA A 20 8.22 0.68 -4.09
C ALA A 20 8.54 0.06 -2.71
N ALA A 21 8.69 -1.27 -2.66
CA ALA A 21 9.13 -1.96 -1.45
C ALA A 21 10.53 -1.55 -1.00
N ARG A 22 11.46 -1.33 -1.95
CA ARG A 22 12.80 -0.80 -1.62
C ARG A 22 12.74 0.64 -1.10
N ASN A 23 11.84 1.47 -1.63
CA ASN A 23 11.72 2.88 -1.19
C ASN A 23 11.26 3.00 0.26
N TRP A 24 10.44 2.06 0.76
CA TRP A 24 10.03 2.02 2.16
C TRP A 24 11.18 1.70 3.12
N ALA A 25 12.18 0.91 2.69
CA ALA A 25 13.44 0.64 3.40
C ALA A 25 13.31 0.44 4.94
N LEU A 26 12.25 -0.23 5.38
CA LEU A 26 11.96 -0.41 6.81
C LEU A 26 12.96 -1.41 7.44
N GLY A 27 13.28 -1.18 8.72
CA GLY A 27 14.12 -2.09 9.50
C GLY A 27 13.42 -3.41 9.86
N PRO A 28 12.22 -3.38 10.46
CA PRO A 28 11.54 -4.58 10.96
C PRO A 28 10.74 -5.35 9.90
N VAL A 29 10.55 -4.80 8.70
CA VAL A 29 9.73 -5.41 7.65
C VAL A 29 10.53 -5.58 6.36
N GLN A 30 10.46 -6.77 5.77
CA GLN A 30 11.08 -7.07 4.48
C GLN A 30 10.05 -7.63 3.50
N PHE A 31 10.08 -7.11 2.28
CA PHE A 31 9.29 -7.64 1.17
C PHE A 31 10.18 -8.47 0.25
N LYS A 32 9.71 -9.68 -0.08
CA LYS A 32 10.36 -10.56 -1.05
C LYS A 32 9.32 -11.03 -2.05
N ARG A 33 9.68 -10.99 -3.34
CA ARG A 33 8.85 -11.57 -4.38
C ARG A 33 8.86 -13.09 -4.26
N GLU A 34 7.67 -13.66 -4.26
CA GLU A 34 7.43 -15.10 -4.34
C GLU A 34 6.68 -15.41 -5.65
N LEU A 35 7.10 -16.46 -6.35
CA LEU A 35 6.48 -16.89 -7.60
C LEU A 35 5.38 -17.92 -7.34
N THR A 36 5.44 -18.61 -6.21
CA THR A 36 4.45 -19.60 -5.78
C THR A 36 3.37 -18.94 -4.96
N ARG A 37 2.17 -18.78 -5.54
CA ARG A 37 1.04 -18.07 -4.91
C ARG A 37 0.73 -18.53 -3.47
N ARG A 38 0.84 -19.83 -3.18
CA ARG A 38 0.50 -20.40 -1.87
C ARG A 38 1.50 -19.99 -0.76
N ASP A 39 2.71 -19.61 -1.15
CA ASP A 39 3.79 -19.24 -0.24
C ASP A 39 3.87 -17.69 -0.08
N ALA A 40 3.04 -16.95 -0.83
CA ALA A 40 3.00 -15.49 -0.80
C ALA A 40 1.95 -14.97 0.19
N PHE A 41 2.34 -14.00 1.04
CA PHE A 41 1.41 -13.35 1.98
C PHE A 41 0.26 -12.60 1.27
N PHE A 42 0.54 -12.04 0.10
CA PHE A 42 -0.43 -11.36 -0.75
C PHE A 42 -0.04 -11.45 -2.22
N SER A 43 -0.97 -11.09 -3.10
CA SER A 43 -0.74 -11.05 -4.55
C SER A 43 -0.93 -9.66 -5.12
N VAL A 44 -0.19 -9.31 -6.16
CA VAL A 44 -0.46 -8.13 -7.00
C VAL A 44 -1.13 -8.61 -8.28
N VAL A 45 -2.33 -8.11 -8.57
CA VAL A 45 -3.12 -8.57 -9.73
C VAL A 45 -3.60 -7.40 -10.57
N TYR A 46 -3.66 -7.64 -11.88
CA TYR A 46 -4.41 -6.78 -12.78
C TYR A 46 -5.92 -7.03 -12.60
N PHE A 47 -6.67 -5.97 -12.33
CA PHE A 47 -8.11 -6.05 -12.08
C PHE A 47 -8.85 -5.13 -13.02
N VAL A 48 -9.79 -5.68 -13.78
CA VAL A 48 -10.70 -4.91 -14.63
C VAL A 48 -12.01 -4.76 -13.88
N ASP A 49 -12.25 -3.55 -13.37
CA ASP A 49 -13.60 -3.18 -12.93
C ASP A 49 -14.45 -2.85 -14.16
N THR A 50 -15.71 -3.29 -14.13
CA THR A 50 -16.69 -2.98 -15.18
C THR A 50 -17.38 -1.63 -14.96
N THR A 51 -17.14 -1.00 -13.82
CA THR A 51 -17.59 0.36 -13.52
C THR A 51 -16.50 1.35 -13.93
N GLU A 52 -16.88 2.56 -14.38
CA GLU A 52 -15.97 3.63 -14.81
C GLU A 52 -15.21 4.24 -13.62
N ASP A 53 -14.45 3.42 -12.91
CA ASP A 53 -13.71 3.83 -11.73
C ASP A 53 -12.44 4.59 -12.15
N ARG A 54 -12.19 5.73 -11.48
CA ARG A 54 -10.99 6.55 -11.67
C ARG A 54 -9.79 5.99 -10.88
N THR A 55 -10.01 4.94 -10.11
CA THR A 55 -9.00 4.24 -9.31
C THR A 55 -7.84 3.71 -10.15
N LEU A 56 -6.62 3.90 -9.63
CA LEU A 56 -5.38 3.43 -10.25
C LEU A 56 -4.93 2.10 -9.65
N ALA A 57 -5.03 1.98 -8.31
CA ALA A 57 -4.76 0.79 -7.56
C ALA A 57 -5.59 0.77 -6.27
N THR A 58 -5.71 -0.40 -5.65
CA THR A 58 -6.22 -0.56 -4.28
C THR A 58 -5.44 -1.64 -3.55
N ALA A 59 -5.25 -1.44 -2.26
CA ALA A 59 -4.63 -2.38 -1.35
C ALA A 59 -5.63 -2.90 -0.31
N PHE A 60 -5.07 -3.52 0.72
CA PHE A 60 -5.78 -4.08 1.86
C PHE A 60 -5.01 -3.74 3.13
N PHE A 61 -5.70 -3.71 4.27
CA PHE A 61 -5.05 -3.59 5.57
C PHE A 61 -4.57 -4.96 6.10
N PRO A 62 -3.50 -5.03 6.91
CA PRO A 62 -2.91 -6.28 7.39
C PRO A 62 -3.92 -7.26 8.00
N ASN A 63 -4.90 -6.75 8.74
CA ASN A 63 -5.89 -7.53 9.47
C ASN A 63 -7.03 -8.09 8.58
N CYS A 64 -6.99 -7.86 7.27
CA CYS A 64 -7.98 -8.44 6.38
C CYS A 64 -7.82 -9.98 6.28
N PRO A 65 -8.91 -10.72 5.97
CA PRO A 65 -8.83 -12.16 5.76
C PRO A 65 -7.82 -12.52 4.66
N ALA A 66 -7.08 -13.62 4.81
CA ALA A 66 -6.02 -14.03 3.87
C ALA A 66 -6.48 -14.05 2.40
N LYS A 67 -7.72 -14.50 2.13
CA LYS A 67 -8.31 -14.52 0.77
C LYS A 67 -8.48 -13.14 0.12
N SER A 68 -8.46 -12.07 0.91
CA SER A 68 -8.64 -10.69 0.49
C SER A 68 -7.31 -9.92 0.38
N ARG A 69 -6.17 -10.56 0.69
CA ARG A 69 -4.83 -9.97 0.62
C ARG A 69 -4.36 -9.85 -0.82
N VAL A 70 -4.91 -8.88 -1.53
CA VAL A 70 -4.66 -8.64 -2.95
C VAL A 70 -4.51 -7.14 -3.17
N VAL A 71 -3.35 -6.73 -3.68
CA VAL A 71 -3.19 -5.41 -4.29
C VAL A 71 -3.71 -5.50 -5.72
N LYS A 72 -4.71 -4.70 -6.05
CA LYS A 72 -5.28 -4.62 -7.39
C LYS A 72 -4.69 -3.41 -8.09
N VAL A 73 -4.22 -3.60 -9.32
CA VAL A 73 -3.84 -2.51 -10.21
C VAL A 73 -4.80 -2.51 -11.41
N TYR A 74 -5.31 -1.34 -11.76
CA TYR A 74 -6.37 -1.17 -12.74
C TYR A 74 -5.82 -0.74 -14.11
N PRO A 75 -6.55 -0.94 -15.22
CA PRO A 75 -6.12 -0.54 -16.56
C PRO A 75 -5.62 0.90 -16.64
N ARG A 76 -6.26 1.82 -15.91
CA ARG A 76 -5.94 3.24 -15.89
C ARG A 76 -4.49 3.52 -15.49
N ALA A 77 -3.92 2.73 -14.58
CA ALA A 77 -2.53 2.87 -14.14
C ALA A 77 -1.50 2.57 -15.23
N PHE A 78 -1.89 1.87 -16.31
CA PHE A 78 -1.00 1.55 -17.44
C PHE A 78 -1.15 2.50 -18.63
N THR A 79 -2.06 3.47 -18.56
CA THR A 79 -2.22 4.51 -19.59
C THR A 79 -1.02 5.44 -19.63
N PHE A 80 -0.80 6.11 -20.77
CA PHE A 80 0.32 7.05 -20.97
C PHE A 80 0.46 8.07 -19.83
N THR A 81 -0.66 8.56 -19.27
CA THR A 81 -0.66 9.55 -18.18
C THR A 81 -0.10 9.02 -16.86
N PHE A 82 -0.37 7.76 -16.51
CA PHE A 82 -0.11 7.26 -15.15
C PHE A 82 0.97 6.17 -15.10
N ARG A 83 1.33 5.58 -16.24
CA ARG A 83 2.28 4.45 -16.32
C ARG A 83 3.61 4.75 -15.66
N GLU A 84 4.13 5.96 -15.83
CA GLU A 84 5.43 6.36 -15.26
C GLU A 84 5.38 6.48 -13.73
N ALA A 85 4.20 6.73 -13.16
CA ALA A 85 4.00 6.87 -11.73
C ALA A 85 3.68 5.54 -11.01
N LEU A 86 3.84 4.39 -11.68
CA LEU A 86 3.42 3.11 -11.11
C LEU A 86 4.18 2.74 -9.83
N VAL A 87 5.46 3.15 -9.72
CA VAL A 87 6.22 3.03 -8.48
C VAL A 87 5.59 3.85 -7.36
N ASN A 88 5.27 5.12 -7.63
CA ASN A 88 4.68 6.07 -6.69
C ASN A 88 3.31 5.59 -6.19
N ILE A 89 2.47 5.09 -7.11
CA ILE A 89 1.18 4.46 -6.78
C ILE A 89 1.40 3.27 -5.85
N PHE A 90 2.34 2.37 -6.16
CA PHE A 90 2.62 1.24 -5.28
C PHE A 90 3.28 1.62 -3.95
N CYS A 91 4.00 2.74 -3.85
CA CYS A 91 4.46 3.24 -2.57
C CYS A 91 3.28 3.56 -1.64
N HIS A 92 2.25 4.22 -2.16
CA HIS A 92 1.01 4.53 -1.44
C HIS A 92 0.28 3.24 -1.03
N GLU A 93 0.05 2.33 -1.98
CA GLU A 93 -0.62 1.05 -1.71
C GLU A 93 0.14 0.19 -0.69
N LEU A 94 1.48 0.22 -0.71
CA LEU A 94 2.29 -0.46 0.29
C LEU A 94 2.13 0.14 1.69
N GLY A 95 1.91 1.46 1.80
CA GLY A 95 1.55 2.08 3.08
C GLY A 95 0.30 1.44 3.69
N HIS A 96 -0.74 1.20 2.89
CA HIS A 96 -1.92 0.45 3.34
C HIS A 96 -1.62 -1.00 3.73
N VAL A 97 -0.79 -1.70 2.95
CA VAL A 97 -0.33 -3.06 3.30
C VAL A 97 0.46 -3.09 4.62
N LEU A 98 1.17 -2.01 4.94
CA LEU A 98 1.86 -1.80 6.22
C LEU A 98 0.92 -1.37 7.36
N GLY A 99 -0.36 -1.11 7.06
CA GLY A 99 -1.37 -0.71 8.06
C GLY A 99 -1.59 0.79 8.17
N LEU A 100 -0.93 1.61 7.36
CA LEU A 100 -1.13 3.06 7.33
C LEU A 100 -2.44 3.41 6.65
N ARG A 101 -3.12 4.42 7.18
CA ARG A 101 -4.27 5.06 6.54
C ARG A 101 -3.85 6.39 5.92
N HIS A 102 -4.75 7.02 5.19
CA HIS A 102 -4.52 8.39 4.73
C HIS A 102 -4.30 9.32 5.94
N GLU A 103 -3.43 10.33 5.77
CA GLU A 103 -3.14 11.32 6.83
C GLU A 103 -4.40 12.08 7.30
N PHE A 104 -5.38 12.24 6.41
CA PHE A 104 -6.65 12.89 6.69
C PHE A 104 -7.77 11.93 7.14
N ALA A 105 -7.47 10.63 7.34
CA ALA A 105 -8.49 9.61 7.59
C ALA A 105 -9.29 9.88 8.87
N ALA A 106 -8.60 10.30 9.94
CA ALA A 106 -9.25 10.62 11.22
C ALA A 106 -10.32 11.73 11.10
N GLN A 107 -10.15 12.66 10.15
CA GLN A 107 -11.06 13.78 9.94
C GLN A 107 -12.11 13.51 8.85
N ARG A 108 -11.77 12.76 7.80
CA ARG A 108 -12.58 12.64 6.57
C ARG A 108 -13.18 11.25 6.36
N GLU A 109 -12.67 10.22 7.02
CA GLU A 109 -13.14 8.83 6.90
C GLU A 109 -13.92 8.40 8.15
N ALA A 110 -14.92 9.19 8.55
CA ALA A 110 -15.64 9.02 9.83
C ALA A 110 -16.25 7.62 10.05
N TYR A 111 -16.57 6.88 8.97
CA TYR A 111 -17.09 5.52 9.05
C TYR A 111 -16.03 4.45 9.30
N ASN A 112 -14.73 4.82 9.26
CA ASN A 112 -13.59 3.97 9.56
C ASN A 112 -12.70 4.66 10.60
N PRO A 113 -13.05 4.55 11.90
CA PRO A 113 -12.31 5.21 12.97
C PRO A 113 -10.80 4.93 12.91
N SER A 114 -10.01 5.99 13.04
CA SER A 114 -8.55 5.93 13.04
C SER A 114 -7.99 7.07 13.89
N VAL A 115 -6.73 6.93 14.29
CA VAL A 115 -6.00 7.94 15.08
C VAL A 115 -4.71 8.31 14.38
N CYS A 116 -4.31 9.57 14.51
CA CYS A 116 -3.03 10.03 14.00
C CYS A 116 -1.92 9.45 14.88
N TRP A 117 -0.97 8.77 14.25
CA TRP A 117 0.25 8.29 14.91
C TRP A 117 1.25 9.44 15.01
N HIS A 118 1.59 9.83 16.25
CA HIS A 118 2.49 10.93 16.57
C HIS A 118 1.99 12.33 16.12
N PHE A 119 2.19 12.72 14.86
CA PHE A 119 1.76 14.01 14.29
C PHE A 119 1.48 13.87 12.79
N HIS A 120 0.72 14.82 12.24
CA HIS A 120 0.38 14.87 10.82
C HIS A 120 1.62 15.16 9.95
N ASN A 121 1.82 14.37 8.90
CA ASN A 121 2.89 14.52 7.92
C ASN A 121 2.31 15.02 6.57
N PRO A 122 2.38 16.33 6.24
CA PRO A 122 1.83 16.86 5.00
C PRO A 122 2.55 16.38 3.74
N GLU A 123 3.76 15.85 3.87
CA GLU A 123 4.55 15.31 2.76
C GLU A 123 4.39 13.78 2.63
N SER A 124 3.57 13.15 3.49
CA SER A 124 3.43 11.70 3.46
C SER A 124 2.98 11.20 2.08
N VAL A 125 3.51 10.05 1.68
CA VAL A 125 2.99 9.30 0.54
C VAL A 125 1.50 8.95 0.69
N MET A 126 0.98 8.94 1.94
CA MET A 126 -0.42 8.65 2.27
C MET A 126 -1.36 9.85 2.10
N ASN A 127 -0.88 10.99 1.60
CA ASN A 127 -1.72 12.13 1.21
C ASN A 127 -2.32 11.98 -0.20
N TYR A 128 -3.25 12.87 -0.52
CA TYR A 128 -3.72 13.06 -1.89
C TYR A 128 -2.95 14.17 -2.58
N TYR A 129 -2.55 13.90 -3.82
CA TYR A 129 -1.83 14.82 -4.68
C TYR A 129 -2.60 15.02 -5.99
N ASN A 130 -2.29 16.09 -6.71
CA ASN A 130 -2.95 16.37 -7.99
C ASN A 130 -2.52 15.34 -9.06
N HIS A 131 -1.27 14.87 -8.99
CA HIS A 131 -0.74 13.85 -9.85
C HIS A 131 0.05 12.78 -9.07
N PRO A 132 -0.10 11.48 -9.41
CA PRO A 132 0.65 10.40 -8.76
C PRO A 132 2.17 10.51 -8.77
N LEU A 133 2.75 11.26 -9.71
CA LEU A 133 4.21 11.50 -9.74
C LEU A 133 4.70 12.32 -8.54
N GLU A 134 3.81 13.06 -7.88
CA GLU A 134 4.12 13.83 -6.67
C GLU A 134 4.15 12.94 -5.41
N MET A 135 3.61 11.72 -5.48
CA MET A 135 3.62 10.80 -4.34
C MET A 135 5.02 10.17 -4.17
N ALA A 136 5.68 10.37 -3.05
CA ALA A 136 6.93 9.68 -2.75
C ALA A 136 6.98 9.30 -1.26
N VAL A 137 7.66 8.19 -0.95
CA VAL A 137 8.00 7.87 0.44
C VAL A 137 9.05 8.86 0.89
N HIS A 138 8.77 9.60 1.96
CA HIS A 138 9.71 10.54 2.57
C HIS A 138 10.31 9.97 3.86
N GLU A 139 11.36 10.60 4.37
CA GLU A 139 12.05 10.16 5.59
C GLU A 139 11.10 10.00 6.77
N LEU A 140 10.14 10.93 6.95
CA LEU A 140 9.16 10.84 8.03
C LEU A 140 8.20 9.67 7.88
N ASP A 141 7.85 9.24 6.66
CA ASP A 141 7.05 8.03 6.46
C ASP A 141 7.80 6.81 7.03
N ILE A 142 9.10 6.72 6.74
CA ILE A 142 9.98 5.62 7.19
C ILE A 142 10.16 5.66 8.71
N VAL A 143 10.52 6.81 9.27
CA VAL A 143 10.78 6.98 10.71
C VAL A 143 9.53 6.66 11.53
N LEU A 144 8.38 7.23 11.17
CA LEU A 144 7.14 7.03 11.91
C LEU A 144 6.62 5.60 11.75
N THR A 145 6.79 4.99 10.58
CA THR A 145 6.39 3.59 10.36
C THR A 145 7.28 2.64 11.14
N ASN A 146 8.61 2.81 11.13
CA ASN A 146 9.50 2.01 11.99
C ASN A 146 9.11 2.15 13.46
N ALA A 147 8.86 3.38 13.94
CA ALA A 147 8.43 3.62 15.31
C ALA A 147 7.09 2.93 15.64
N LEU A 148 6.17 2.79 14.67
CA LEU A 148 4.93 2.03 14.85
C LEU A 148 5.21 0.52 14.99
N TYR A 149 6.11 -0.04 14.17
CA TYR A 149 6.48 -1.45 14.25
C TYR A 149 7.30 -1.81 15.49
N ASP A 150 8.05 -0.84 16.03
CA ASP A 150 8.84 -1.00 17.27
C ASP A 150 8.02 -0.71 18.54
N TYR A 151 6.75 -0.29 18.40
CA TYR A 151 5.91 0.03 19.55
C TYR A 151 5.37 -1.23 20.24
N GLU A 152 5.74 -1.40 21.52
CA GLU A 152 5.36 -2.58 22.32
C GLU A 152 4.03 -2.44 23.08
N GLY A 153 3.35 -1.29 22.97
CA GLY A 153 2.09 -1.07 23.66
C GLY A 153 0.90 -1.73 22.96
N GLU A 154 -0.15 -2.05 23.72
CA GLU A 154 -1.34 -2.72 23.18
C GLU A 154 -2.37 -1.73 22.59
N ARG A 155 -2.19 -0.43 22.84
CA ARG A 155 -3.15 0.62 22.44
C ARG A 155 -2.46 1.92 22.05
N ILE A 156 -3.09 2.65 21.13
CA ILE A 156 -2.74 4.03 20.75
C ILE A 156 -4.00 4.88 20.87
N GLN A 157 -3.97 5.91 21.71
CA GLN A 157 -5.11 6.84 21.91
C GLN A 157 -6.45 6.11 22.15
N GLY A 158 -6.42 4.99 22.88
CA GLY A 158 -7.60 4.18 23.18
C GLY A 158 -7.98 3.16 22.11
N PHE A 159 -7.36 3.16 20.94
CA PHE A 159 -7.56 2.13 19.91
C PHE A 159 -6.63 0.95 20.16
N PRO A 160 -7.13 -0.30 20.07
CA PRO A 160 -6.29 -1.49 20.20
C PRO A 160 -5.35 -1.65 19.00
N ILE A 161 -4.19 -2.27 19.23
CA ILE A 161 -3.27 -2.71 18.18
C ILE A 161 -3.46 -4.21 17.97
N ASP A 162 -3.77 -4.59 16.73
CA ASP A 162 -3.79 -5.98 16.29
C ASP A 162 -2.45 -6.33 15.63
N VAL A 163 -1.63 -7.16 16.29
CA VAL A 163 -0.37 -7.65 15.72
C VAL A 163 -0.69 -8.75 14.71
N VAL A 164 -0.46 -8.46 13.43
CA VAL A 164 -0.65 -9.43 12.34
C VAL A 164 0.70 -10.00 11.92
N SER A 165 0.86 -11.31 12.11
CA SER A 165 2.04 -12.03 11.61
C SER A 165 1.84 -12.46 10.16
N PRO A 166 2.89 -12.38 9.32
CA PRO A 166 2.88 -12.96 7.99
C PRO A 166 3.01 -14.50 8.07
N THR A 167 1.94 -15.19 8.47
CA THR A 167 1.84 -16.64 8.31
C THR A 167 1.23 -16.98 6.96
N ALA A 168 1.88 -17.88 6.23
CA ALA A 168 1.37 -18.50 5.00
C ALA A 168 0.17 -19.41 5.29
#